data_AF-A0A936IVZ6-F1
#
_entry.id   AF-A0A936IVZ6-F1
#
_cell.length_a   1.000
_cell.length_b   1.000
_cell.length_c   1.000
_cell.angle_alpha   90.00
_cell.angle_beta   90.00
_cell.angle_gamma   90.00
#
_symmetry.space_group_name_H-M   'P 1'
#
loop_
_entity.id
_entity.type
_entity.pdbx_description
1 polymer ?
#
loop_
_entity_poly.entity_id
_entity_poly.type
_entity_poly.pdbx_seq_one_letter_code
_entity_poly.pdbx_strand_id
1 'polypeptide(L)'
;MKIFSLFFCLAGASLAQDSLVTIPSTAYGVTDGVTGVPVRITISEFRISKAEVTQAEYLAVAGVNPSYHRGDDLPVDSVTWWDAIRYCNQRSVREGLDPAYDLTTGAVDLTRNGYRLPTDAEWQAAAGKLPDPAAANLGSTNTKEIPVLLAELRERSPKPAGAYPANEFGLHNMMGNVWEWCQDYFDPVANTVHRAGDPAGPAAGLNRVLRGGSYISTTSRWNRGYRTSLPPESKSRFTGFRVARSTGRGFTAEPADFFEPYNRVPPAFAGQTGGLSPLTQDKAAWREKWSRILGRPRGAAPPPTVRVLATIEEPTYTGRLMMLQVEADAWEKIYLMIPREPSPRPRPVVITPYYDVDTVAGRNLAGRNYLPPSVRSFALQAAQQGFAAVAIRWFGESYGESYSEAVANLALRNPGCTGLGKWVWDAQRLIDYLETLPDIDRNAIGIIGQSLGGKMSLYAAAMDDRIKAAVSSEPGIGLSFSNYEDFWYLAERVRDLPPGTDQHELIGMIAPRAFLLIGGESADNDKSWHYINAARPVYERLGHPRRIGYFNHRQGHTPTPEAARLSMEWLARFLRRQ
;
A
#
# COMPACT_ATOMS: atom_id res chain seq x y z
N MET A 1 -63.23 -10.62 35.53
CA MET A 1 -61.84 -10.36 35.98
C MET A 1 -61.00 -10.18 34.74
N LYS A 2 -60.58 -8.93 34.49
CA LYS A 2 -59.72 -8.50 33.37
C LYS A 2 -58.30 -9.04 33.57
N ILE A 3 -57.59 -9.36 32.49
CA ILE A 3 -56.24 -8.86 32.20
C ILE A 3 -56.08 -8.85 30.67
N PHE A 4 -55.80 -7.65 30.16
CA PHE A 4 -55.60 -7.30 28.76
C PHE A 4 -54.24 -7.81 28.26
N SER A 5 -54.21 -8.49 27.10
CA SER A 5 -53.01 -8.60 26.28
C SER A 5 -52.79 -7.27 25.55
N LEU A 6 -51.84 -6.46 26.03
CA LEU A 6 -51.32 -5.33 25.27
C LEU A 6 -50.26 -5.85 24.29
N PHE A 7 -50.68 -6.21 23.07
CA PHE A 7 -49.77 -6.23 21.93
C PHE A 7 -49.46 -4.77 21.59
N PHE A 8 -48.30 -4.26 22.03
CA PHE A 8 -47.77 -3.02 21.49
C PHE A 8 -47.28 -3.31 20.07
N CYS A 9 -48.17 -3.11 19.11
CA CYS A 9 -47.81 -2.89 17.73
C CYS A 9 -47.09 -1.54 17.68
N LEU A 10 -45.78 -1.53 17.91
CA LEU A 10 -44.94 -0.42 17.49
C LEU A 10 -44.93 -0.45 15.97
N ALA A 11 -45.85 0.30 15.37
CA ALA A 11 -45.73 0.74 14.00
C ALA A 11 -44.32 1.33 13.86
N GLY A 12 -43.43 0.59 13.20
CA GLY A 12 -42.10 1.07 12.90
C GLY A 12 -42.26 2.34 12.09
N ALA A 13 -41.94 3.48 12.70
CA ALA A 13 -41.65 4.67 11.93
C ALA A 13 -40.56 4.25 10.93
N SER A 14 -40.91 4.24 9.65
CA SER A 14 -39.94 4.17 8.56
C SER A 14 -38.88 5.22 8.87
N LEU A 15 -37.68 4.79 9.28
CA LEU A 15 -36.51 5.66 9.35
C LEU A 15 -36.26 6.07 7.90
N ALA A 16 -36.79 7.24 7.56
CA ALA A 16 -37.25 7.54 6.22
C ALA A 16 -36.23 7.21 5.12
N GLN A 17 -36.70 6.49 4.10
CA GLN A 17 -36.08 6.40 2.78
C GLN A 17 -35.76 7.80 2.18
N ASP A 18 -36.33 8.89 2.72
CA ASP A 18 -36.15 10.30 2.33
C ASP A 18 -34.87 11.00 2.87
N SER A 19 -34.01 10.27 3.59
CA SER A 19 -32.78 10.82 4.20
C SER A 19 -31.53 10.75 3.32
N LEU A 20 -31.56 10.02 2.20
CA LEU A 20 -30.44 9.92 1.25
C LEU A 20 -30.61 10.87 0.06
N VAL A 21 -29.51 11.48 -0.36
CA VAL A 21 -29.40 12.26 -1.59
C VAL A 21 -28.69 11.42 -2.66
N THR A 22 -29.16 11.49 -3.90
CA THR A 22 -28.45 10.93 -5.05
C THR A 22 -27.34 11.88 -5.50
N ILE A 23 -26.10 11.39 -5.53
CA ILE A 23 -24.97 12.06 -6.15
C ILE A 23 -24.84 11.49 -7.58
N PRO A 24 -24.99 12.30 -8.63
CA PRO A 24 -24.92 11.82 -10.00
C PRO A 24 -23.50 11.36 -10.33
N SER A 25 -23.38 10.48 -11.34
CA SER A 25 -22.07 10.12 -11.88
C SER A 25 -21.30 11.37 -12.27
N THR A 26 -20.05 11.49 -11.81
CA THR A 26 -19.26 12.70 -11.96
C THR A 26 -17.79 12.38 -12.18
N ALA A 27 -17.05 13.39 -12.67
CA ALA A 27 -15.61 13.35 -12.74
C ALA A 27 -15.03 14.63 -12.14
N TYR A 28 -14.01 14.50 -11.31
CA TYR A 28 -13.33 15.66 -10.72
C TYR A 28 -11.82 15.49 -10.71
N GLY A 29 -11.12 16.62 -10.78
CA GLY A 29 -9.67 16.69 -10.63
C GLY A 29 -9.31 16.86 -9.16
N VAL A 30 -8.30 16.12 -8.71
CA VAL A 30 -7.70 16.27 -7.37
C VAL A 30 -6.19 16.31 -7.53
N THR A 31 -5.54 17.24 -6.86
CA THR A 31 -4.08 17.24 -6.72
C THR A 31 -3.73 16.45 -5.47
N ASP A 32 -2.94 15.40 -5.66
CA ASP A 32 -2.47 14.58 -4.56
C ASP A 32 -1.64 15.41 -3.57
N GLY A 33 -2.02 15.41 -2.29
CA GLY A 33 -1.44 16.27 -1.27
C GLY A 33 -0.02 15.89 -0.84
N VAL A 34 0.46 14.70 -1.22
CA VAL A 34 1.79 14.18 -0.87
C VAL A 34 2.76 14.34 -2.05
N THR A 35 2.28 14.11 -3.27
CA THR A 35 3.08 14.05 -4.51
C THR A 35 2.89 15.28 -5.42
N GLY A 36 1.82 16.06 -5.25
CA GLY A 36 1.52 17.22 -6.08
C GLY A 36 0.98 16.88 -7.48
N VAL A 37 0.72 15.61 -7.77
CA VAL A 37 0.26 15.15 -9.09
C VAL A 37 -1.25 15.40 -9.26
N PRO A 38 -1.70 16.02 -10.36
CA PRO A 38 -3.12 16.11 -10.68
C PRO A 38 -3.64 14.76 -11.21
N VAL A 39 -4.71 14.27 -10.61
CA VAL A 39 -5.39 13.02 -10.97
C VAL A 39 -6.84 13.33 -11.33
N ARG A 40 -7.37 12.62 -12.33
CA ARG A 40 -8.79 12.66 -12.69
C ARG A 40 -9.49 11.41 -12.19
N ILE A 41 -10.52 11.59 -11.38
CA ILE A 41 -11.33 10.51 -10.82
C ILE A 41 -12.70 10.54 -11.46
N THR A 42 -13.26 9.38 -11.80
CA THR A 42 -14.69 9.24 -12.11
C THR A 42 -15.39 8.41 -11.04
N ILE A 43 -16.60 8.81 -10.69
CA ILE A 43 -17.44 8.17 -9.67
C ILE A 43 -18.79 7.89 -10.30
N SER A 44 -19.28 6.67 -10.14
CA SER A 44 -20.62 6.24 -10.50
C SER A 44 -21.66 6.86 -9.58
N GLU A 45 -22.89 6.94 -10.03
CA GLU A 45 -24.01 7.39 -9.20
C GLU A 45 -24.13 6.54 -7.93
N PHE A 46 -24.30 7.22 -6.80
CA PHE A 46 -24.56 6.59 -5.51
C PHE A 46 -25.52 7.45 -4.69
N ARG A 47 -26.07 6.88 -3.61
CA ARG A 47 -26.87 7.63 -2.63
C ARG A 47 -26.10 7.77 -1.32
N ILE A 48 -26.20 8.91 -0.66
CA ILE A 48 -25.53 9.19 0.63
C ILE A 48 -26.41 9.99 1.57
N SER A 49 -26.30 9.78 2.87
CA SER A 49 -27.12 10.48 3.86
C SER A 49 -26.80 11.97 3.92
N LYS A 50 -27.87 12.77 4.09
CA LYS A 50 -27.82 14.24 4.16
C LYS A 50 -26.86 14.76 5.23
N ALA A 51 -26.71 14.04 6.33
CA ALA A 51 -25.78 14.33 7.41
C ALA A 51 -25.22 13.02 8.00
N GLU A 52 -24.37 13.15 9.01
CA GLU A 52 -23.87 12.03 9.82
C GLU A 52 -25.02 11.30 10.53
N VAL A 53 -24.82 10.00 10.79
CA VAL A 53 -25.80 9.19 11.55
C VAL A 53 -25.94 9.76 12.96
N THR A 54 -27.17 10.05 13.39
CA THR A 54 -27.42 10.60 14.72
C THR A 54 -27.34 9.54 15.81
N GLN A 55 -27.21 9.97 17.07
CA GLN A 55 -27.26 9.07 18.22
C GLN A 55 -28.62 8.37 18.34
N ALA A 56 -29.72 9.07 18.05
CA ALA A 56 -31.05 8.47 18.04
C ALA A 56 -31.21 7.39 16.95
N GLU A 57 -30.73 7.66 15.73
CA GLU A 57 -30.73 6.68 14.64
C GLU A 57 -29.87 5.45 14.99
N TYR A 58 -28.66 5.69 15.51
CA TYR A 58 -27.75 4.64 15.92
C TYR A 58 -28.36 3.77 17.02
N LEU A 59 -28.90 4.39 18.08
CA LEU A 59 -29.55 3.69 19.18
C LEU A 59 -30.74 2.86 18.71
N ALA A 60 -31.56 3.41 17.80
CA ALA A 60 -32.70 2.70 17.26
C ALA A 60 -32.29 1.39 16.57
N VAL A 61 -31.19 1.38 15.81
CA VAL A 61 -30.72 0.22 15.03
C VAL A 61 -29.81 -0.73 15.83
N ALA A 62 -28.82 -0.19 16.54
CA ALA A 62 -27.79 -0.97 17.24
C ALA A 62 -28.20 -1.34 18.67
N GLY A 63 -29.21 -0.67 19.24
CA GLY A 63 -29.71 -0.91 20.60
C GLY A 63 -28.84 -0.34 21.72
N VAL A 64 -27.71 0.27 21.40
CA VAL A 64 -26.78 0.91 22.34
C VAL A 64 -26.28 2.24 21.79
N ASN A 65 -26.04 3.23 22.65
CA ASN A 65 -25.43 4.51 22.29
C ASN A 65 -23.98 4.55 22.80
N PRO A 66 -22.97 4.40 21.91
CA PRO A 66 -21.56 4.34 22.29
C PRO A 66 -20.93 5.72 22.46
N SER A 67 -21.61 6.81 22.11
CA SER A 67 -21.01 8.13 22.03
C SER A 67 -20.39 8.58 23.36
N TYR A 68 -19.50 9.54 23.31
CA TYR A 68 -18.99 10.25 24.46
C TYR A 68 -19.88 11.47 24.73
N HIS A 69 -20.21 12.25 23.70
CA HIS A 69 -21.17 13.35 23.83
C HIS A 69 -22.59 12.78 23.85
N ARG A 70 -23.50 13.45 24.57
CA ARG A 70 -24.89 13.00 24.75
C ARG A 70 -25.85 14.02 24.15
N GLY A 71 -26.67 13.55 23.22
CA GLY A 71 -27.73 14.32 22.59
C GLY A 71 -28.28 13.53 21.41
N ASP A 72 -29.60 13.36 21.34
CA ASP A 72 -30.26 12.49 20.36
C ASP A 72 -30.02 12.92 18.92
N ASP A 73 -29.89 14.22 18.70
CA ASP A 73 -29.64 14.88 17.41
C ASP A 73 -28.16 15.06 17.08
N LEU A 74 -27.26 14.79 18.02
CA LEU A 74 -25.81 14.81 17.77
C LEU A 74 -25.41 13.63 16.87
N PRO A 75 -24.31 13.76 16.11
CA PRO A 75 -23.71 12.61 15.44
C PRO A 75 -23.33 11.53 16.46
N VAL A 76 -23.44 10.26 16.04
CA VAL A 76 -22.81 9.17 16.79
C VAL A 76 -21.29 9.35 16.75
N ASP A 77 -20.65 9.20 17.90
CA ASP A 77 -19.19 9.28 18.03
C ASP A 77 -18.67 8.03 18.79
N SER A 78 -17.35 7.90 18.96
CA SER A 78 -16.74 6.81 19.74
C SER A 78 -17.07 5.40 19.19
N VAL A 79 -17.31 5.31 17.89
CA VAL A 79 -17.56 4.07 17.16
C VAL A 79 -16.32 3.60 16.42
N THR A 80 -16.08 2.29 16.44
CA THR A 80 -15.09 1.65 15.56
C THR A 80 -15.62 1.59 14.12
N TRP A 81 -14.73 1.32 13.16
CA TRP A 81 -15.16 1.05 11.79
C TRP A 81 -16.05 -0.20 11.73
N TRP A 82 -15.73 -1.22 12.55
CA TRP A 82 -16.53 -2.44 12.70
C TRP A 82 -17.95 -2.17 13.24
N ASP A 83 -18.08 -1.26 14.20
CA ASP A 83 -19.38 -0.83 14.73
C ASP A 83 -20.23 -0.14 13.65
N ALA A 84 -19.59 0.67 12.81
CA ALA A 84 -20.25 1.39 11.71
C ALA A 84 -20.77 0.43 10.62
N ILE A 85 -19.95 -0.53 10.16
CA ILE A 85 -20.41 -1.50 9.14
C ILE A 85 -21.46 -2.47 9.69
N ARG A 86 -21.41 -2.79 10.99
CA ARG A 86 -22.42 -3.61 11.66
C ARG A 86 -23.75 -2.88 11.70
N TYR A 87 -23.74 -1.59 12.04
CA TYR A 87 -24.92 -0.73 11.94
C TYR A 87 -25.48 -0.71 10.52
N CYS A 88 -24.63 -0.56 9.49
CA CYS A 88 -25.06 -0.60 8.09
C CYS A 88 -25.80 -1.90 7.74
N ASN A 89 -25.24 -3.06 8.10
CA ASN A 89 -25.90 -4.35 7.88
C ASN A 89 -27.21 -4.49 8.68
N GLN A 90 -27.22 -4.10 9.96
CA GLN A 90 -28.42 -4.16 10.80
C GLN A 90 -29.54 -3.27 10.29
N ARG A 91 -29.21 -2.04 9.85
CA ARG A 91 -30.16 -1.13 9.24
C ARG A 91 -30.71 -1.71 7.93
N SER A 92 -29.84 -2.31 7.11
CA SER A 92 -30.25 -2.98 5.87
C SER A 92 -31.29 -4.06 6.14
N VAL A 93 -31.02 -4.97 7.07
CA VAL A 93 -31.96 -6.04 7.44
C VAL A 93 -33.30 -5.49 7.94
N ARG A 94 -33.26 -4.48 8.81
CA ARG A 94 -34.48 -3.86 9.38
C ARG A 94 -35.36 -3.21 8.32
N GLU A 95 -34.75 -2.69 7.27
CA GLU A 95 -35.44 -2.04 6.15
C GLU A 95 -35.72 -2.99 4.97
N GLY A 96 -35.48 -4.30 5.14
CA GLY A 96 -35.74 -5.31 4.10
C GLY A 96 -34.77 -5.25 2.91
N LEU A 97 -33.55 -4.76 3.13
CA LEU A 97 -32.47 -4.66 2.14
C LEU A 97 -31.42 -5.75 2.37
N ASP A 98 -30.68 -6.08 1.31
CA ASP A 98 -29.58 -7.04 1.38
C ASP A 98 -28.35 -6.41 2.06
N PRO A 99 -27.82 -7.00 3.15
CA PRO A 99 -26.60 -6.52 3.79
C PRO A 99 -25.43 -6.42 2.81
N ALA A 100 -24.68 -5.32 2.86
CA ALA A 100 -23.56 -5.09 1.95
C ALA A 100 -22.24 -5.68 2.46
N TYR A 101 -22.11 -5.95 3.76
CA TYR A 101 -20.85 -6.39 4.35
C TYR A 101 -20.83 -7.87 4.74
N ASP A 102 -19.69 -8.50 4.50
CA ASP A 102 -19.24 -9.65 5.27
C ASP A 102 -18.58 -9.13 6.57
N LEU A 103 -19.23 -9.34 7.72
CA LEU A 103 -18.74 -8.85 9.01
C LEU A 103 -17.52 -9.62 9.55
N THR A 104 -17.19 -10.77 8.97
CA THR A 104 -15.98 -11.53 9.33
C THR A 104 -14.73 -10.98 8.67
N THR A 105 -14.86 -10.47 7.44
CA THR A 105 -13.71 -9.98 6.64
C THR A 105 -13.70 -8.47 6.46
N GLY A 106 -14.82 -7.80 6.70
CA GLY A 106 -15.01 -6.38 6.37
C GLY A 106 -15.09 -6.12 4.87
N ALA A 107 -15.24 -7.16 4.04
CA ALA A 107 -15.44 -7.00 2.60
C ALA A 107 -16.84 -6.42 2.33
N VAL A 108 -16.90 -5.47 1.40
CA VAL A 108 -18.14 -4.87 0.93
C VAL A 108 -18.50 -5.42 -0.45
N ASP A 109 -19.74 -5.82 -0.63
CA ASP A 109 -20.32 -6.19 -1.93
C ASP A 109 -21.14 -5.00 -2.45
N LEU A 110 -20.53 -4.22 -3.35
CA LEU A 110 -21.15 -3.02 -3.92
C LEU A 110 -22.34 -3.34 -4.85
N THR A 111 -22.58 -4.60 -5.19
CA THR A 111 -23.76 -5.04 -5.95
C THR A 111 -25.02 -5.11 -5.09
N ARG A 112 -24.87 -5.15 -3.75
CA ARG A 112 -25.98 -5.18 -2.81
C ARG A 112 -26.66 -3.82 -2.71
N ASN A 113 -27.97 -3.86 -2.46
CA ASN A 113 -28.79 -2.66 -2.33
C ASN A 113 -28.82 -2.09 -0.90
N GLY A 114 -28.19 -2.75 0.07
CA GLY A 114 -28.13 -2.30 1.46
C GLY A 114 -27.22 -1.11 1.72
N TYR A 115 -27.21 -0.69 2.98
CA TYR A 115 -26.37 0.39 3.48
C TYR A 115 -24.91 -0.02 3.56
N ARG A 116 -24.04 0.94 3.28
CA ARG A 116 -22.59 0.84 3.43
C ARG A 116 -21.99 2.17 3.86
N LEU A 117 -20.69 2.19 4.16
CA LEU A 117 -19.94 3.44 4.24
C LEU A 117 -19.65 3.96 2.83
N PRO A 118 -19.54 5.30 2.65
CA PRO A 118 -19.04 5.85 1.39
C PRO A 118 -17.58 5.44 1.20
N THR A 119 -17.16 5.27 -0.05
CA THR A 119 -15.72 5.21 -0.35
C THR A 119 -15.09 6.59 -0.15
N ASP A 120 -13.77 6.61 -0.04
CA ASP A 120 -12.94 7.80 0.05
C ASP A 120 -13.26 8.79 -1.07
N ALA A 121 -13.35 8.26 -2.29
CA ALA A 121 -13.59 9.03 -3.49
C ALA A 121 -15.06 9.44 -3.67
N GLU A 122 -16.02 8.62 -3.21
CA GLU A 122 -17.43 9.00 -3.13
C GLU A 122 -17.66 10.11 -2.11
N TRP A 123 -17.06 10.00 -0.92
CA TRP A 123 -17.15 11.05 0.10
C TRP A 123 -16.62 12.38 -0.45
N GLN A 124 -15.48 12.32 -1.15
CA GLN A 124 -14.90 13.48 -1.79
C GLN A 124 -15.79 14.05 -2.92
N ALA A 125 -16.43 13.18 -3.72
CA ALA A 125 -17.42 13.59 -4.72
C ALA A 125 -18.58 14.34 -4.06
N ALA A 126 -19.16 13.73 -3.02
CA ALA A 126 -20.28 14.23 -2.23
C ALA A 126 -19.96 15.57 -1.54
N ALA A 127 -18.71 15.79 -1.11
CA ALA A 127 -18.33 17.02 -0.44
C ALA A 127 -18.50 18.26 -1.33
N GLY A 128 -18.45 18.08 -2.65
CA GLY A 128 -18.72 19.14 -3.62
C GLY A 128 -17.81 20.35 -3.43
N LYS A 129 -18.38 21.55 -3.57
CA LYS A 129 -17.75 22.80 -3.19
C LYS A 129 -17.80 22.95 -1.67
N LEU A 130 -16.62 23.02 -1.07
CA LEU A 130 -16.49 23.22 0.37
C LEU A 130 -17.01 24.61 0.80
N PRO A 131 -17.75 24.69 1.92
CA PRO A 131 -18.22 25.97 2.47
C PRO A 131 -17.04 26.78 3.04
N ASP A 132 -17.29 28.05 3.36
CA ASP A 132 -16.36 28.85 4.16
C ASP A 132 -16.06 28.11 5.48
N PRO A 133 -14.79 27.93 5.89
CA PRO A 133 -14.44 27.37 7.19
C PRO A 133 -15.13 28.05 8.39
N ALA A 134 -15.50 29.32 8.29
CA ALA A 134 -16.29 30.03 9.31
C ALA A 134 -17.73 29.52 9.42
N ALA A 135 -18.25 28.89 8.37
CA ALA A 135 -19.56 28.26 8.29
C ALA A 135 -19.50 26.73 8.52
N ALA A 136 -18.45 26.24 9.19
CA ALA A 136 -18.22 24.84 9.51
C ALA A 136 -17.94 24.63 11.00
N ASN A 137 -18.20 23.42 11.54
CA ASN A 137 -17.81 23.08 12.90
C ASN A 137 -16.34 22.61 12.94
N LEU A 138 -15.40 23.51 12.64
CA LEU A 138 -13.96 23.23 12.70
C LEU A 138 -13.33 23.84 13.95
N GLY A 139 -12.31 23.16 14.47
CA GLY A 139 -11.46 23.55 15.60
C GLY A 139 -10.61 24.80 15.36
N SER A 140 -9.74 25.12 16.31
CA SER A 140 -8.81 26.26 16.25
C SER A 140 -7.51 25.94 15.52
N THR A 141 -6.71 26.96 15.22
CA THR A 141 -5.39 26.84 14.59
C THR A 141 -4.23 26.70 15.58
N ASN A 142 -4.44 26.93 16.89
CA ASN A 142 -3.35 26.91 17.87
C ASN A 142 -3.13 25.51 18.49
N THR A 143 -2.22 24.73 17.89
CA THR A 143 -1.78 23.44 18.44
C THR A 143 -0.47 23.52 19.22
N LYS A 144 0.04 24.73 19.47
CA LYS A 144 1.38 24.92 20.07
C LYS A 144 1.32 25.21 21.57
N GLU A 145 0.14 25.55 22.10
CA GLU A 145 -0.07 25.90 23.50
C GLU A 145 -1.10 24.96 24.14
N ILE A 146 -0.64 24.06 25.00
CA ILE A 146 -1.48 23.08 25.70
C ILE A 146 -2.64 23.76 26.47
N PRO A 147 -2.46 24.88 27.21
CA PRO A 147 -3.56 25.52 27.92
C PRO A 147 -4.67 26.02 26.99
N VAL A 148 -4.32 26.57 25.82
CA VAL A 148 -5.27 27.04 24.81
C VAL A 148 -6.06 25.86 24.25
N LEU A 149 -5.36 24.78 23.86
CA LEU A 149 -6.01 23.57 23.37
C LEU A 149 -6.97 22.96 24.42
N LEU A 150 -6.57 22.91 25.69
CA LEU A 150 -7.41 22.39 26.77
C LEU A 150 -8.63 23.27 27.03
N ALA A 151 -8.51 24.60 26.92
CA ALA A 151 -9.64 25.52 27.04
C ALA A 151 -10.63 25.31 25.88
N GLU A 152 -10.13 25.22 24.65
CA GLU A 152 -10.97 24.96 23.47
C GLU A 152 -11.66 23.60 23.51
N LEU A 153 -10.99 22.55 23.99
CA LEU A 153 -11.57 21.23 24.20
C LEU A 153 -12.69 21.21 25.26
N ARG A 154 -12.72 22.20 26.17
CA ARG A 154 -13.81 22.38 27.14
C ARG A 154 -14.99 23.15 26.56
N GLU A 155 -14.73 24.05 25.62
CA GLU A 155 -15.75 24.96 25.05
C GLU A 155 -16.37 24.42 23.75
N ARG A 156 -15.70 23.52 23.05
CA ARG A 156 -16.13 22.97 21.76
C ARG A 156 -16.72 21.56 21.90
N SER A 157 -17.70 21.28 21.07
CA SER A 157 -18.47 20.03 21.05
C SER A 157 -18.99 19.76 19.64
N PRO A 158 -19.36 18.50 19.31
CA PRO A 158 -20.15 18.26 18.12
C PRO A 158 -21.47 19.05 18.22
N LYS A 159 -22.00 19.45 17.07
CA LYS A 159 -23.30 20.08 16.94
C LYS A 159 -24.28 19.08 16.33
N PRO A 160 -25.61 19.34 16.42
CA PRO A 160 -26.60 18.48 15.80
C PRO A 160 -26.27 18.18 14.34
N ALA A 161 -26.49 16.94 13.91
CA ALA A 161 -26.30 16.55 12.52
C ALA A 161 -27.25 17.39 11.63
N GLY A 162 -26.73 18.02 10.59
CA GLY A 162 -27.47 18.97 9.77
C GLY A 162 -27.40 20.44 10.21
N ALA A 163 -26.73 20.78 11.33
CA ALA A 163 -26.74 22.14 11.89
C ALA A 163 -26.06 23.22 11.01
N TYR A 164 -25.27 22.82 10.02
CA TYR A 164 -24.51 23.73 9.16
C TYR A 164 -25.08 23.73 7.73
N PRO A 165 -24.86 24.80 6.94
CA PRO A 165 -25.44 24.92 5.61
C PRO A 165 -25.16 23.71 4.71
N ALA A 166 -26.16 23.32 3.93
CA ALA A 166 -26.03 22.28 2.93
C ALA A 166 -25.16 22.77 1.76
N ASN A 167 -24.39 21.85 1.16
CA ASN A 167 -23.69 22.10 -0.10
C ASN A 167 -24.65 22.03 -1.30
N GLU A 168 -24.12 22.10 -2.52
CA GLU A 168 -24.90 22.08 -3.76
C GLU A 168 -25.73 20.80 -3.97
N PHE A 169 -25.41 19.72 -3.25
CA PHE A 169 -26.15 18.47 -3.27
C PHE A 169 -27.17 18.36 -2.12
N GLY A 170 -27.27 19.35 -1.23
CA GLY A 170 -28.12 19.25 -0.04
C GLY A 170 -27.50 18.43 1.09
N LEU A 171 -26.18 18.23 1.07
CA LEU A 171 -25.45 17.54 2.14
C LEU A 171 -24.89 18.55 3.15
N HIS A 172 -25.11 18.25 4.42
CA HIS A 172 -24.65 19.02 5.56
C HIS A 172 -23.39 18.40 6.15
N ASN A 173 -22.67 19.22 6.94
CA ASN A 173 -21.50 18.79 7.71
C ASN A 173 -20.39 18.13 6.88
N MET A 174 -20.29 18.46 5.58
CA MET A 174 -19.18 18.00 4.72
C MET A 174 -17.83 18.67 5.06
N MET A 175 -17.80 19.51 6.10
CA MET A 175 -16.62 20.13 6.68
C MET A 175 -16.82 20.30 8.20
N GLY A 176 -16.00 19.62 8.99
CA GLY A 176 -16.02 19.63 10.45
C GLY A 176 -17.06 18.72 11.08
N ASN A 177 -17.37 19.01 12.34
CA ASN A 177 -18.25 18.26 13.24
C ASN A 177 -17.60 16.97 13.75
N VAL A 178 -17.67 15.84 13.04
CA VAL A 178 -16.92 14.62 13.39
C VAL A 178 -16.21 14.06 12.18
N TRP A 179 -15.03 13.45 12.41
CA TRP A 179 -14.38 12.66 11.39
C TRP A 179 -15.29 11.50 10.98
N GLU A 180 -15.36 11.20 9.69
CA GLU A 180 -16.24 10.17 9.18
C GLU A 180 -15.47 8.99 8.63
N TRP A 181 -15.84 7.79 9.06
CA TRP A 181 -15.33 6.54 8.50
C TRP A 181 -15.72 6.38 7.02
N CYS A 182 -14.72 6.13 6.19
CA CYS A 182 -14.91 5.65 4.82
C CYS A 182 -14.66 4.13 4.73
N GLN A 183 -15.09 3.54 3.63
CA GLN A 183 -14.86 2.12 3.34
C GLN A 183 -13.37 1.79 3.20
N ASP A 184 -12.59 2.69 2.64
CA ASP A 184 -11.27 2.40 2.08
C ASP A 184 -10.23 2.15 3.17
N TYR A 185 -9.31 1.23 2.87
CA TYR A 185 -8.06 1.17 3.60
C TYR A 185 -7.22 2.41 3.28
N PHE A 186 -6.60 2.97 4.32
CA PHE A 186 -5.74 4.13 4.18
C PHE A 186 -4.42 3.74 3.55
N ASP A 187 -4.11 4.40 2.45
CA ASP A 187 -2.80 4.35 1.82
C ASP A 187 -2.02 5.63 2.22
N PRO A 188 -0.92 5.53 2.98
CA PRO A 188 -0.12 6.69 3.36
C PRO A 188 0.62 7.33 2.19
N VAL A 189 0.72 6.60 1.07
CA VAL A 189 1.34 7.01 -0.19
C VAL A 189 0.28 7.57 -1.17
N ALA A 190 -0.98 7.20 -0.94
CA ALA A 190 -2.20 7.43 -1.71
C ALA A 190 -2.47 8.82 -2.30
N ASN A 191 -2.75 9.91 -1.61
CA ASN A 191 -4.10 10.53 -1.48
C ASN A 191 -5.26 10.27 -2.51
N THR A 192 -5.16 9.45 -3.57
CA THR A 192 -6.30 8.84 -4.30
C THR A 192 -5.84 7.73 -5.26
N VAL A 193 -6.60 6.62 -5.32
CA VAL A 193 -6.23 5.44 -6.12
C VAL A 193 -6.37 5.67 -7.62
N HIS A 194 -5.36 5.23 -8.37
CA HIS A 194 -5.29 5.24 -9.83
C HIS A 194 -6.13 4.14 -10.50
N ARG A 195 -7.43 4.06 -10.16
CA ARG A 195 -8.43 3.48 -11.06
C ARG A 195 -9.30 4.63 -11.54
N ALA A 196 -9.33 4.82 -12.85
CA ALA A 196 -10.01 5.95 -13.49
C ALA A 196 -11.53 5.97 -13.29
N GLY A 197 -12.14 4.92 -12.70
CA GLY A 197 -13.53 4.87 -12.28
C GLY A 197 -13.72 4.09 -11.00
N ASP A 198 -14.56 4.62 -10.10
CA ASP A 198 -14.85 4.10 -8.76
C ASP A 198 -13.60 3.59 -8.02
N PRO A 199 -12.58 4.44 -7.83
CA PRO A 199 -11.36 4.03 -7.17
C PRO A 199 -11.66 3.55 -5.76
N ALA A 200 -11.43 2.25 -5.54
CA ALA A 200 -11.33 1.68 -4.22
C ALA A 200 -9.89 1.77 -3.73
N GLY A 201 -9.71 2.04 -2.45
CA GLY A 201 -8.46 1.92 -1.71
C GLY A 201 -7.81 0.54 -1.86
N PRO A 202 -6.59 0.34 -1.33
CA PRO A 202 -5.94 -0.97 -1.31
C PRO A 202 -6.88 -2.07 -0.82
N ALA A 203 -6.76 -3.27 -1.39
CA ALA A 203 -7.61 -4.41 -1.01
C ALA A 203 -7.45 -4.85 0.47
N ALA A 204 -6.36 -4.43 1.13
CA ALA A 204 -6.10 -4.65 2.54
C ALA A 204 -5.24 -3.51 3.10
N GLY A 205 -5.32 -3.24 4.41
CA GLY A 205 -4.61 -2.15 5.06
C GLY A 205 -4.69 -2.25 6.59
N LEU A 206 -3.80 -1.55 7.31
CA LEU A 206 -3.84 -1.50 8.79
C LEU A 206 -4.82 -0.44 9.33
N ASN A 207 -5.08 0.61 8.56
CA ASN A 207 -5.96 1.70 8.96
C ASN A 207 -7.06 1.91 7.91
N ARG A 208 -8.20 2.46 8.33
CA ARG A 208 -9.28 2.91 7.43
C ARG A 208 -9.25 4.43 7.29
N VAL A 209 -9.71 4.92 6.15
CA VAL A 209 -9.73 6.35 5.84
C VAL A 209 -10.76 7.08 6.69
N LEU A 210 -10.39 8.28 7.14
CA LEU A 210 -11.26 9.26 7.80
C LEU A 210 -11.30 10.58 6.99
N ARG A 211 -12.51 11.11 6.79
CA ARG A 211 -12.77 12.36 6.06
C ARG A 211 -13.60 13.35 6.89
N GLY A 212 -13.72 14.59 6.42
CA GLY A 212 -14.61 15.60 7.01
C GLY A 212 -14.00 16.50 8.08
N GLY A 213 -13.01 16.04 8.85
CA GLY A 213 -12.53 16.82 9.99
C GLY A 213 -13.51 16.79 11.16
N SER A 214 -13.14 17.39 12.28
CA SER A 214 -13.98 17.42 13.49
C SER A 214 -13.99 18.81 14.12
N TYR A 215 -14.82 18.99 15.14
CA TYR A 215 -14.91 20.22 15.95
C TYR A 215 -13.60 20.62 16.67
N ILE A 216 -12.55 19.79 16.59
CA ILE A 216 -11.19 20.07 17.08
C ILE A 216 -10.14 20.17 15.96
N SER A 217 -10.52 19.96 14.69
CA SER A 217 -9.59 19.96 13.56
C SER A 217 -9.15 21.37 13.18
N THR A 218 -7.86 21.56 12.90
CA THR A 218 -7.28 22.85 12.56
C THR A 218 -7.61 23.28 11.12
N THR A 219 -7.83 24.58 10.90
CA THR A 219 -8.25 25.15 9.60
C THR A 219 -7.09 25.47 8.64
N SER A 220 -5.82 25.35 9.06
CA SER A 220 -4.68 25.87 8.27
C SER A 220 -4.26 25.00 7.08
N ARG A 221 -4.86 23.81 6.89
CA ARG A 221 -4.57 22.91 5.75
C ARG A 221 -5.80 22.18 5.21
N TRP A 222 -7.00 22.61 5.58
CA TRP A 222 -8.20 21.87 5.20
C TRP A 222 -8.55 22.13 3.73
N ASN A 223 -8.41 21.10 2.89
CA ASN A 223 -8.84 21.10 1.49
C ASN A 223 -9.65 19.83 1.20
N ARG A 224 -10.35 19.80 0.07
CA ARG A 224 -11.19 18.66 -0.36
C ARG A 224 -10.42 17.33 -0.42
N GLY A 225 -9.10 17.37 -0.52
CA GLY A 225 -8.20 16.21 -0.52
C GLY A 225 -7.69 15.80 0.85
N TYR A 226 -7.92 16.55 1.93
CA TYR A 226 -7.42 16.19 3.25
C TYR A 226 -8.13 14.94 3.80
N ARG A 227 -7.35 13.98 4.29
CA ARG A 227 -7.81 12.75 4.96
C ARG A 227 -6.84 12.37 6.05
N THR A 228 -7.32 11.61 7.02
CA THR A 228 -6.49 10.96 8.04
C THR A 228 -6.89 9.48 8.12
N SER A 229 -6.38 8.76 9.11
CA SER A 229 -6.75 7.36 9.31
C SER A 229 -6.68 6.94 10.76
N LEU A 230 -7.40 5.87 11.07
CA LEU A 230 -7.32 5.16 12.33
C LEU A 230 -7.40 3.64 12.06
N PRO A 231 -6.81 2.80 12.92
CA PRO A 231 -7.06 1.36 12.89
C PRO A 231 -8.56 1.07 12.99
N PRO A 232 -9.10 0.07 12.27
CA PRO A 232 -10.54 -0.19 12.24
C PRO A 232 -11.13 -0.54 13.63
N GLU A 233 -10.32 -0.98 14.59
CA GLU A 233 -10.69 -1.31 15.97
C GLU A 233 -10.64 -0.10 16.92
N SER A 234 -10.08 1.03 16.48
CA SER A 234 -9.91 2.21 17.35
C SER A 234 -11.21 2.97 17.52
N LYS A 235 -11.46 3.42 18.75
CA LYS A 235 -12.55 4.35 19.10
C LYS A 235 -11.98 5.74 19.32
N SER A 236 -12.70 6.74 18.84
CA SER A 236 -12.37 8.15 19.02
C SER A 236 -13.65 8.95 19.22
N ARG A 237 -13.71 9.76 20.28
CA ARG A 237 -14.84 10.69 20.55
C ARG A 237 -15.01 11.79 19.50
N PHE A 238 -14.14 11.81 18.50
CA PHE A 238 -14.17 12.75 17.38
C PHE A 238 -14.54 12.06 16.07
N THR A 239 -14.87 10.76 16.09
CA THR A 239 -15.07 9.95 14.90
C THR A 239 -16.45 9.30 14.92
N GLY A 240 -17.22 9.59 13.87
CA GLY A 240 -18.53 9.02 13.55
C GLY A 240 -18.55 8.51 12.12
N PHE A 241 -19.73 8.51 11.50
CA PHE A 241 -19.88 8.11 10.10
C PHE A 241 -21.21 8.59 9.51
N ARG A 242 -21.29 8.56 8.19
CA ARG A 242 -22.51 8.70 7.41
C ARG A 242 -22.68 7.48 6.50
N VAL A 243 -23.91 7.20 6.05
CA VAL A 243 -24.20 5.99 5.27
C VAL A 243 -24.42 6.31 3.80
N ALA A 244 -24.03 5.37 2.93
CA ALA A 244 -24.24 5.38 1.51
C ALA A 244 -24.95 4.10 1.03
N ARG A 245 -25.48 4.12 -0.20
CA ARG A 245 -26.07 2.98 -0.89
C ARG A 245 -25.70 3.01 -2.36
N SER A 246 -25.41 1.84 -2.91
CA SER A 246 -25.23 1.65 -4.35
C SER A 246 -26.59 1.73 -5.06
N THR A 247 -26.68 2.35 -6.24
CA THR A 247 -27.95 2.51 -6.99
C THR A 247 -28.28 1.35 -7.94
N GLY A 248 -27.55 0.24 -7.86
CA GLY A 248 -27.88 -0.99 -8.60
C GLY A 248 -27.59 -0.96 -10.11
N ARG A 249 -27.15 0.18 -10.67
CA ARG A 249 -26.39 0.17 -11.93
C ARG A 249 -24.96 -0.16 -11.59
N GLY A 250 -24.69 -1.45 -11.44
CA GLY A 250 -23.34 -1.93 -11.48
C GLY A 250 -22.71 -1.42 -12.78
N PHE A 251 -21.68 -0.58 -12.66
CA PHE A 251 -20.50 -0.97 -13.37
C PHE A 251 -20.18 -2.35 -12.79
N THR A 252 -20.52 -3.41 -13.51
CA THR A 252 -19.63 -4.55 -13.49
C THR A 252 -18.29 -3.93 -13.88
N ALA A 253 -17.45 -3.64 -12.90
CA ALA A 253 -16.06 -3.88 -13.14
C ALA A 253 -16.05 -5.38 -13.50
N GLU A 254 -16.22 -5.66 -14.81
CA GLU A 254 -15.56 -6.81 -15.42
C GLU A 254 -14.22 -6.86 -14.72
N PRO A 255 -13.92 -7.92 -13.94
CA PRO A 255 -12.79 -7.90 -13.04
C PRO A 255 -11.60 -7.48 -13.89
N ALA A 256 -11.17 -6.22 -13.71
CA ALA A 256 -10.28 -5.57 -14.65
C ALA A 256 -9.12 -6.53 -14.80
N ASP A 257 -8.94 -7.04 -16.02
CA ASP A 257 -8.07 -8.17 -16.23
C ASP A 257 -6.76 -7.89 -15.52
N PHE A 258 -6.47 -8.66 -14.46
CA PHE A 258 -5.47 -8.27 -13.46
C PHE A 258 -4.15 -7.91 -14.13
N PHE A 259 -3.81 -8.60 -15.21
CA PHE A 259 -2.52 -8.42 -15.88
C PHE A 259 -2.50 -7.28 -16.90
N GLU A 260 -3.63 -6.66 -17.20
CA GLU A 260 -3.78 -5.66 -18.25
C GLU A 260 -2.86 -4.45 -18.03
N PRO A 261 -2.78 -3.83 -16.83
CA PRO A 261 -1.88 -2.69 -16.61
C PRO A 261 -0.40 -3.03 -16.86
N TYR A 262 -0.03 -4.30 -16.66
CA TYR A 262 1.35 -4.78 -16.75
C TYR A 262 1.71 -5.32 -18.14
N ASN A 263 0.76 -5.35 -19.08
CA ASN A 263 0.94 -5.93 -20.43
C ASN A 263 0.46 -4.99 -21.55
N ARG A 264 0.30 -3.69 -21.27
CA ARG A 264 0.07 -2.65 -22.28
C ARG A 264 1.36 -2.33 -23.04
N VAL A 265 1.73 -3.21 -23.97
CA VAL A 265 2.88 -2.97 -24.86
C VAL A 265 2.54 -1.86 -25.86
N PRO A 266 3.31 -0.76 -25.95
CA PRO A 266 3.10 0.22 -27.00
C PRO A 266 3.29 -0.44 -28.37
N PRO A 267 2.48 -0.11 -29.39
CA PRO A 267 2.54 -0.77 -30.71
C PRO A 267 3.93 -0.82 -31.33
N ALA A 268 4.74 0.23 -31.13
CA ALA A 268 6.10 0.31 -31.62
C ALA A 268 7.06 -0.74 -31.02
N PHE A 269 6.73 -1.32 -29.87
CA PHE A 269 7.56 -2.30 -29.15
C PHE A 269 6.92 -3.69 -29.10
N ALA A 270 5.76 -3.90 -29.74
CA ALA A 270 5.08 -5.18 -29.78
C ALA A 270 5.96 -6.23 -30.48
N GLY A 271 6.35 -7.28 -29.75
CA GLY A 271 7.20 -8.36 -30.26
C GLY A 271 8.64 -7.98 -30.56
N GLN A 272 9.06 -6.72 -30.33
CA GLN A 272 10.42 -6.28 -30.60
C GLN A 272 11.36 -6.64 -29.45
N THR A 273 12.57 -7.09 -29.78
CA THR A 273 13.65 -7.36 -28.81
C THR A 273 14.84 -6.41 -28.98
N GLY A 274 14.76 -5.43 -29.90
CA GLY A 274 15.88 -4.55 -30.23
C GLY A 274 17.09 -5.36 -30.70
N GLY A 275 18.23 -5.17 -30.03
CA GLY A 275 19.46 -5.94 -30.27
C GLY A 275 19.56 -7.25 -29.49
N LEU A 276 18.57 -7.59 -28.65
CA LEU A 276 18.58 -8.80 -27.84
C LEU A 276 18.03 -10.00 -28.62
N SER A 277 18.60 -11.18 -28.36
CA SER A 277 18.06 -12.43 -28.89
C SER A 277 16.98 -12.98 -27.94
N PRO A 278 15.82 -13.44 -28.45
CA PRO A 278 14.86 -14.15 -27.64
C PRO A 278 15.49 -15.37 -26.96
N LEU A 279 15.19 -15.57 -25.69
CA LEU A 279 15.80 -16.65 -24.91
C LEU A 279 15.24 -18.01 -25.29
N THR A 280 16.11 -18.88 -25.81
CA THR A 280 15.78 -20.25 -26.20
C THR A 280 16.51 -21.31 -25.37
N GLN A 281 17.60 -20.94 -24.70
CA GLN A 281 18.50 -21.83 -23.94
C GLN A 281 17.92 -22.29 -22.58
N ASP A 282 18.67 -23.14 -21.88
CA ASP A 282 18.38 -23.66 -20.54
C ASP A 282 18.93 -22.74 -19.43
N LYS A 283 18.16 -22.58 -18.35
CA LYS A 283 18.48 -21.71 -17.20
C LYS A 283 19.76 -22.11 -16.48
N ALA A 284 20.14 -23.38 -16.50
CA ALA A 284 21.34 -23.86 -15.83
C ALA A 284 22.61 -23.17 -16.36
N ALA A 285 22.70 -22.99 -17.69
CA ALA A 285 23.83 -22.32 -18.33
C ALA A 285 23.91 -20.83 -17.96
N TRP A 286 22.77 -20.13 -17.93
CA TRP A 286 22.73 -18.73 -17.49
C TRP A 286 23.11 -18.60 -16.01
N ARG A 287 22.61 -19.50 -15.16
CA ARG A 287 22.95 -19.51 -13.73
C ARG A 287 24.45 -19.70 -13.51
N GLU A 288 25.09 -20.61 -14.23
CA GLU A 288 26.54 -20.81 -14.16
C GLU A 288 27.29 -19.56 -14.63
N LYS A 289 26.90 -18.99 -15.78
CA LYS A 289 27.50 -17.77 -16.34
C LYS A 289 27.40 -16.60 -15.36
N TRP A 290 26.20 -16.29 -14.87
CA TRP A 290 25.99 -15.18 -13.95
C TRP A 290 26.64 -15.41 -12.58
N SER A 291 26.71 -16.66 -12.10
CA SER A 291 27.50 -16.98 -10.90
C SER A 291 28.98 -16.65 -11.07
N ARG A 292 29.56 -16.90 -12.26
CA ARG A 292 30.96 -16.56 -12.56
C ARG A 292 31.17 -15.05 -12.66
N ILE A 293 30.25 -14.33 -13.31
CA ILE A 293 30.31 -12.87 -13.47
C ILE A 293 30.27 -12.17 -12.10
N LEU A 294 29.31 -12.58 -11.25
CA LEU A 294 29.09 -12.00 -9.93
C LEU A 294 30.19 -12.37 -8.93
N GLY A 295 30.69 -13.61 -9.00
CA GLY A 295 31.46 -14.18 -7.92
C GLY A 295 30.67 -14.24 -6.62
N ARG A 296 31.34 -14.58 -5.52
CA ARG A 296 30.75 -14.64 -4.17
C ARG A 296 31.82 -14.48 -3.09
N PRO A 297 31.44 -14.15 -1.84
CA PRO A 297 32.35 -14.23 -0.70
C PRO A 297 32.99 -15.62 -0.53
N ARG A 298 34.25 -15.68 -0.08
CA ARG A 298 35.07 -16.91 -0.05
C ARG A 298 34.85 -17.82 1.17
N GLY A 299 34.11 -17.35 2.19
CA GLY A 299 33.84 -18.09 3.42
C GLY A 299 32.61 -19.00 3.35
N ALA A 300 32.50 -19.91 4.33
CA ALA A 300 31.25 -20.62 4.58
C ALA A 300 30.18 -19.65 5.11
N ALA A 301 28.92 -19.92 4.78
CA ALA A 301 27.80 -19.18 5.37
C ALA A 301 27.77 -19.42 6.88
N PRO A 302 27.77 -18.36 7.72
CA PRO A 302 27.57 -18.54 9.16
C PRO A 302 26.14 -19.03 9.44
N PRO A 303 25.87 -19.63 10.62
CA PRO A 303 24.51 -19.85 11.07
C PRO A 303 23.71 -18.53 11.08
N PRO A 304 22.40 -18.56 10.73
CA PRO A 304 21.58 -17.35 10.62
C PRO A 304 21.36 -16.69 11.99
N THR A 305 22.33 -15.85 12.37
CA THR A 305 22.42 -15.25 13.70
C THR A 305 22.09 -13.77 13.62
N VAL A 306 21.28 -13.29 14.56
CA VAL A 306 20.93 -11.87 14.68
C VAL A 306 21.28 -11.30 16.05
N ARG A 307 21.60 -10.01 16.08
CA ARG A 307 21.68 -9.19 17.31
C ARG A 307 20.56 -8.16 17.25
N VAL A 308 19.62 -8.22 18.18
CA VAL A 308 18.56 -7.21 18.28
C VAL A 308 19.14 -5.93 18.87
N LEU A 309 19.01 -4.83 18.14
CA LEU A 309 19.43 -3.50 18.58
C LEU A 309 18.28 -2.75 19.25
N ALA A 310 17.07 -2.88 18.69
CA ALA A 310 15.87 -2.26 19.25
C ALA A 310 14.62 -3.04 18.83
N THR A 311 13.63 -3.08 19.71
CA THR A 311 12.25 -3.46 19.40
C THR A 311 11.39 -2.22 19.48
N ILE A 312 10.58 -2.00 18.46
CA ILE A 312 9.72 -0.83 18.29
C ILE A 312 8.28 -1.33 18.23
N GLU A 313 7.49 -0.94 19.23
CA GLU A 313 6.07 -1.25 19.29
C GLU A 313 5.28 -0.12 18.62
N GLU A 314 4.70 -0.41 17.46
CA GLU A 314 3.72 0.47 16.84
C GLU A 314 2.31 -0.09 17.07
N PRO A 315 1.25 0.72 16.94
CA PRO A 315 -0.13 0.24 17.10
C PRO A 315 -0.46 -0.90 16.14
N THR A 316 0.19 -0.96 14.97
CA THR A 316 -0.21 -1.85 13.87
C THR A 316 0.83 -2.92 13.52
N TYR A 317 2.08 -2.79 13.97
CA TYR A 317 3.13 -3.78 13.78
C TYR A 317 4.16 -3.74 14.92
N THR A 318 4.91 -4.83 15.10
CA THR A 318 6.10 -4.87 15.94
C THR A 318 7.33 -4.87 15.02
N GLY A 319 8.18 -3.86 15.17
CA GLY A 319 9.42 -3.68 14.42
C GLY A 319 10.62 -4.16 15.22
N ARG A 320 11.55 -4.88 14.60
CA ARG A 320 12.83 -5.30 15.20
C ARG A 320 13.98 -4.79 14.34
N LEU A 321 14.74 -3.84 14.86
CA LEU A 321 15.99 -3.39 14.27
C LEU A 321 17.11 -4.32 14.73
N MET A 322 17.83 -4.92 13.79
CA MET A 322 18.78 -5.99 14.08
C MET A 322 20.03 -5.85 13.22
N MET A 323 21.10 -6.48 13.67
CA MET A 323 22.25 -6.83 12.85
C MET A 323 22.19 -8.32 12.52
N LEU A 324 22.17 -8.67 11.24
CA LEU A 324 22.23 -10.04 10.73
C LEU A 324 23.68 -10.40 10.40
N GLN A 325 24.17 -11.53 10.90
CA GLN A 325 25.49 -12.03 10.54
C GLN A 325 25.47 -12.58 9.10
N VAL A 326 26.22 -11.95 8.20
CA VAL A 326 26.27 -12.32 6.78
C VAL A 326 27.57 -13.04 6.39
N GLU A 327 28.67 -12.77 7.10
CA GLU A 327 29.92 -13.53 7.04
C GLU A 327 30.40 -13.81 8.48
N ALA A 328 31.47 -14.59 8.66
CA ALA A 328 31.97 -14.97 9.99
C ALA A 328 32.15 -13.77 10.95
N ASP A 329 32.61 -12.64 10.45
CA ASP A 329 32.91 -11.41 11.19
C ASP A 329 32.20 -10.16 10.60
N ALA A 330 31.31 -10.32 9.62
CA ALA A 330 30.56 -9.21 9.01
C ALA A 330 29.06 -9.29 9.31
N TRP A 331 28.46 -8.13 9.57
CA TRP A 331 27.08 -7.98 9.99
C TRP A 331 26.36 -6.92 9.17
N GLU A 332 25.12 -7.17 8.78
CA GLU A 332 24.29 -6.28 7.98
C GLU A 332 23.06 -5.80 8.75
N LYS A 333 22.71 -4.51 8.62
CA LYS A 333 21.57 -3.92 9.32
C LYS A 333 20.28 -4.29 8.60
N ILE A 334 19.33 -4.83 9.36
CA ILE A 334 17.99 -5.17 8.89
C ILE A 334 16.91 -4.64 9.83
N TYR A 335 15.73 -4.35 9.30
CA TYR A 335 14.55 -3.98 10.08
C TYR A 335 13.36 -4.85 9.69
N LEU A 336 12.96 -5.75 10.59
CA LEU A 336 11.86 -6.70 10.39
C LEU A 336 10.57 -6.16 11.03
N MET A 337 9.54 -5.99 10.22
CA MET A 337 8.21 -5.52 10.59
C MET A 337 7.22 -6.68 10.53
N ILE A 338 6.63 -7.03 11.67
CA ILE A 338 5.59 -8.07 11.76
C ILE A 338 4.26 -7.41 12.16
N PRO A 339 3.20 -7.50 11.35
CA PRO A 339 1.88 -6.99 11.70
C PRO A 339 1.38 -7.60 13.03
N ARG A 340 0.81 -6.76 13.91
CA ARG A 340 0.35 -7.18 15.25
C ARG A 340 -0.94 -7.98 15.24
N GLU A 341 -1.72 -7.85 14.17
CA GLU A 341 -2.94 -8.63 14.00
C GLU A 341 -2.62 -10.12 14.17
N PRO A 342 -3.39 -10.89 14.94
CA PRO A 342 -3.21 -12.33 15.02
C PRO A 342 -3.32 -12.97 13.63
N SER A 343 -2.38 -13.84 13.28
CA SER A 343 -2.47 -14.64 12.05
C SER A 343 -2.62 -16.10 12.41
N PRO A 344 -3.62 -16.81 11.85
CA PRO A 344 -3.77 -18.25 12.08
C PRO A 344 -2.69 -19.08 11.33
N ARG A 345 -1.88 -18.45 10.48
CA ARG A 345 -0.84 -19.09 9.67
C ARG A 345 0.42 -18.21 9.59
N PRO A 346 1.59 -18.79 9.29
CA PRO A 346 2.77 -18.00 8.96
C PRO A 346 2.49 -17.01 7.82
N ARG A 347 3.00 -15.78 7.93
CA ARG A 347 2.74 -14.68 7.01
C ARG A 347 3.69 -14.74 5.80
N PRO A 348 3.21 -14.47 4.58
CA PRO A 348 4.09 -14.13 3.48
C PRO A 348 4.99 -12.94 3.85
N VAL A 349 6.22 -12.93 3.35
CA VAL A 349 7.22 -11.89 3.66
C VAL A 349 7.68 -11.16 2.42
N VAL A 350 7.85 -9.84 2.51
CA VAL A 350 8.40 -9.00 1.44
C VAL A 350 9.74 -8.42 1.89
N ILE A 351 10.80 -8.75 1.15
CA ILE A 351 12.14 -8.18 1.32
C ILE A 351 12.20 -6.86 0.54
N THR A 352 12.73 -5.80 1.15
CA THR A 352 12.83 -4.48 0.53
C THR A 352 14.27 -3.95 0.60
N PRO A 353 15.11 -4.25 -0.41
CA PRO A 353 16.46 -3.72 -0.48
C PRO A 353 16.50 -2.24 -0.86
N TYR A 354 17.37 -1.47 -0.22
CA TYR A 354 17.67 -0.08 -0.59
C TYR A 354 19.06 0.36 -0.12
N TYR A 355 19.39 1.65 -0.26
CA TYR A 355 20.65 2.22 0.25
C TYR A 355 20.72 2.19 1.79
N ASP A 356 19.56 2.31 2.44
CA ASP A 356 19.40 2.36 3.88
C ASP A 356 18.14 1.57 4.29
N VAL A 357 17.98 1.27 5.58
CA VAL A 357 16.77 0.61 6.09
C VAL A 357 15.61 1.58 6.32
N ASP A 358 15.93 2.85 6.57
CA ASP A 358 15.02 3.90 7.02
C ASP A 358 13.96 4.26 5.97
N THR A 359 14.39 4.48 4.72
CA THR A 359 13.58 4.93 3.59
C THR A 359 12.47 3.93 3.29
N VAL A 360 12.85 2.66 3.14
CA VAL A 360 11.92 1.57 2.84
C VAL A 360 11.06 1.19 4.04
N ALA A 361 11.56 1.35 5.27
CA ALA A 361 10.78 1.19 6.49
C ALA A 361 9.82 2.36 6.76
N GLY A 362 10.02 3.51 6.11
CA GLY A 362 9.27 4.74 6.40
C GLY A 362 9.48 5.22 7.85
N ARG A 363 10.68 5.02 8.41
CA ARG A 363 10.96 5.36 9.80
C ARG A 363 12.41 5.76 10.01
N ASN A 364 12.63 6.73 10.91
CA ASN A 364 13.95 7.07 11.39
C ASN A 364 14.46 5.96 12.31
N LEU A 365 15.44 5.20 11.84
CA LEU A 365 16.11 4.10 12.52
C LEU A 365 17.58 4.46 12.79
N ALA A 366 17.83 5.76 12.98
CA ALA A 366 19.14 6.40 13.11
C ALA A 366 20.02 6.20 11.86
N GLY A 367 19.42 6.13 10.67
CA GLY A 367 20.12 6.19 9.39
C GLY A 367 20.62 7.61 9.06
N ARG A 368 21.64 7.70 8.20
CA ARG A 368 22.29 8.97 7.86
C ARG A 368 21.36 9.99 7.17
N ASN A 369 20.36 9.51 6.43
CA ASN A 369 19.52 10.32 5.54
C ASN A 369 18.03 9.99 5.67
N TYR A 370 17.47 10.07 6.88
CA TYR A 370 16.04 9.81 7.05
C TYR A 370 15.16 10.80 6.27
N LEU A 371 14.25 10.26 5.46
CA LEU A 371 13.13 10.97 4.86
C LEU A 371 11.82 10.46 5.46
N PRO A 372 10.81 11.32 5.65
CA PRO A 372 9.47 10.87 6.04
C PRO A 372 8.91 9.77 5.13
N PRO A 373 7.94 8.96 5.60
CA PRO A 373 7.27 7.95 4.78
C PRO A 373 6.88 8.47 3.39
N SER A 374 7.09 7.65 2.35
CA SER A 374 6.83 8.03 0.96
C SER A 374 6.45 6.82 0.10
N VAL A 375 6.26 7.04 -1.21
CA VAL A 375 6.12 5.99 -2.23
C VAL A 375 7.23 4.94 -2.20
N ARG A 376 8.41 5.26 -1.64
CA ARG A 376 9.55 4.32 -1.51
C ARG A 376 9.50 3.49 -0.23
N SER A 377 8.58 3.75 0.68
CA SER A 377 8.44 3.03 1.96
C SER A 377 7.79 1.66 1.78
N PHE A 378 8.39 0.82 0.93
CA PHE A 378 7.81 -0.47 0.52
C PHE A 378 7.64 -1.45 1.67
N ALA A 379 8.52 -1.45 2.69
CA ALA A 379 8.35 -2.34 3.84
C ALA A 379 7.15 -1.90 4.69
N LEU A 380 6.97 -0.59 4.88
CA LEU A 380 5.78 -0.05 5.54
C LEU A 380 4.50 -0.40 4.77
N GLN A 381 4.50 -0.22 3.44
CA GLN A 381 3.37 -0.57 2.58
C GLN A 381 3.05 -2.07 2.63
N ALA A 382 4.07 -2.94 2.61
CA ALA A 382 3.89 -4.39 2.71
C ALA A 382 3.35 -4.78 4.10
N ALA A 383 3.92 -4.25 5.18
CA ALA A 383 3.40 -4.43 6.53
C ALA A 383 1.94 -3.97 6.64
N GLN A 384 1.62 -2.84 6.01
CA GLN A 384 0.25 -2.33 5.92
C GLN A 384 -0.71 -3.28 5.24
N GLN A 385 -0.24 -4.06 4.27
CA GLN A 385 -1.04 -5.09 3.60
C GLN A 385 -0.98 -6.46 4.29
N GLY A 386 -0.53 -6.52 5.55
CA GLY A 386 -0.52 -7.75 6.35
C GLY A 386 0.62 -8.72 6.02
N PHE A 387 1.58 -8.32 5.18
CA PHE A 387 2.82 -9.07 5.00
C PHE A 387 3.72 -8.87 6.22
N ALA A 388 4.55 -9.86 6.53
CA ALA A 388 5.82 -9.53 7.17
C ALA A 388 6.66 -8.72 6.17
N ALA A 389 7.42 -7.74 6.62
CA ALA A 389 8.27 -6.96 5.74
C ALA A 389 9.66 -6.81 6.34
N VAL A 390 10.71 -6.89 5.53
CA VAL A 390 12.07 -6.70 6.00
C VAL A 390 12.84 -5.74 5.11
N ALA A 391 13.22 -4.60 5.70
CA ALA A 391 14.16 -3.67 5.10
C ALA A 391 15.58 -4.18 5.30
N ILE A 392 16.38 -4.14 4.24
CA ILE A 392 17.81 -4.44 4.27
C ILE A 392 18.54 -3.42 3.42
N ARG A 393 19.67 -2.91 3.93
CA ARG A 393 20.50 -1.97 3.19
C ARG A 393 21.53 -2.70 2.32
N TRP A 394 22.07 -2.02 1.32
CA TRP A 394 23.22 -2.50 0.56
C TRP A 394 24.50 -2.56 1.41
N PHE A 395 25.48 -3.38 1.00
CA PHE A 395 26.70 -3.63 1.75
C PHE A 395 27.58 -2.39 1.97
N GLY A 396 27.39 -1.31 1.20
CA GLY A 396 28.32 -0.18 1.18
C GLY A 396 28.53 0.47 2.54
N GLU A 397 27.45 0.66 3.32
CA GLU A 397 27.53 1.23 4.67
C GLU A 397 28.23 0.31 5.69
N SER A 398 28.35 -0.98 5.38
CA SER A 398 29.04 -1.96 6.21
C SER A 398 30.53 -2.07 5.86
N TYR A 399 30.94 -1.53 4.71
CA TYR A 399 32.28 -1.69 4.15
C TYR A 399 33.08 -0.39 4.04
N GLY A 400 32.49 0.79 4.21
CA GLY A 400 33.24 2.05 4.19
C GLY A 400 32.38 3.27 4.43
N GLU A 401 33.02 4.43 4.63
CA GLU A 401 32.33 5.72 4.78
C GLU A 401 31.93 6.32 3.44
N SER A 402 32.60 5.91 2.35
CA SER A 402 32.37 6.35 0.97
C SER A 402 32.22 5.17 0.01
N TYR A 403 31.66 5.43 -1.19
CA TYR A 403 31.53 4.42 -2.25
C TYR A 403 32.87 3.76 -2.63
N SER A 404 33.94 4.56 -2.78
CA SER A 404 35.26 4.07 -3.17
C SER A 404 35.89 3.20 -2.09
N GLU A 405 35.77 3.60 -0.82
CA GLU A 405 36.26 2.83 0.32
C GLU A 405 35.50 1.51 0.46
N ALA A 406 34.17 1.53 0.36
CA ALA A 406 33.35 0.33 0.46
C ALA A 406 33.69 -0.69 -0.64
N VAL A 407 33.90 -0.22 -1.88
CA VAL A 407 34.33 -1.04 -3.01
C VAL A 407 35.73 -1.62 -2.77
N ALA A 408 36.69 -0.80 -2.34
CA ALA A 408 38.06 -1.23 -2.08
C ALA A 408 38.11 -2.31 -0.99
N ASN A 409 37.40 -2.08 0.11
CA ASN A 409 37.31 -3.04 1.21
C ASN A 409 36.61 -4.34 0.78
N LEU A 410 35.58 -4.27 -0.07
CA LEU A 410 34.96 -5.47 -0.64
C LEU A 410 35.96 -6.25 -1.50
N ALA A 411 36.70 -5.58 -2.38
CA ALA A 411 37.67 -6.21 -3.26
C ALA A 411 38.83 -6.86 -2.49
N LEU A 412 39.34 -6.21 -1.45
CA LEU A 412 40.38 -6.74 -0.56
C LEU A 412 39.88 -7.96 0.21
N ARG A 413 38.68 -7.87 0.78
CA ARG A 413 38.10 -8.92 1.64
C ARG A 413 37.63 -10.14 0.83
N ASN A 414 37.01 -9.91 -0.32
CA ASN A 414 36.41 -10.93 -1.18
C ASN A 414 36.90 -10.80 -2.64
N PRO A 415 38.18 -11.12 -2.94
CA PRO A 415 38.72 -10.95 -4.29
C PRO A 415 37.95 -11.79 -5.31
N GLY A 416 37.46 -11.13 -6.36
CA GLY A 416 36.63 -11.74 -7.40
C GLY A 416 35.12 -11.61 -7.18
N CYS A 417 34.65 -11.10 -6.04
CA CYS A 417 33.24 -10.81 -5.79
C CYS A 417 32.89 -9.38 -6.23
N THR A 418 31.81 -9.21 -7.01
CA THR A 418 31.26 -7.88 -7.32
C THR A 418 30.36 -7.38 -6.20
N GLY A 419 30.01 -6.09 -6.21
CA GLY A 419 29.03 -5.56 -5.26
C GLY A 419 27.63 -6.19 -5.40
N LEU A 420 27.19 -6.49 -6.62
CA LEU A 420 25.96 -7.27 -6.83
C LEU A 420 26.10 -8.73 -6.39
N GLY A 421 27.29 -9.34 -6.53
CA GLY A 421 27.57 -10.68 -6.00
C GLY A 421 27.52 -10.72 -4.47
N LYS A 422 28.06 -9.69 -3.82
CA LYS A 422 27.96 -9.50 -2.37
C LYS A 422 26.50 -9.31 -1.93
N TRP A 423 25.75 -8.50 -2.66
CA TRP A 423 24.32 -8.34 -2.38
C TRP A 423 23.55 -9.67 -2.51
N VAL A 424 23.76 -10.44 -3.58
CA VAL A 424 23.10 -11.76 -3.75
C VAL A 424 23.40 -12.66 -2.55
N TRP A 425 24.63 -12.66 -2.07
CA TRP A 425 25.01 -13.37 -0.85
C TRP A 425 24.22 -12.89 0.38
N ASP A 426 24.14 -11.58 0.60
CA ASP A 426 23.41 -11.01 1.74
C ASP A 426 21.91 -11.32 1.69
N ALA A 427 21.31 -11.27 0.51
CA ALA A 427 19.92 -11.66 0.30
C ALA A 427 19.70 -13.15 0.66
N GLN A 428 20.61 -14.04 0.25
CA GLN A 428 20.55 -15.45 0.61
C GLN A 428 20.65 -15.65 2.13
N ARG A 429 21.56 -14.95 2.80
CA ARG A 429 21.70 -14.99 4.28
C ARG A 429 20.47 -14.46 4.99
N LEU A 430 19.85 -13.40 4.47
CA LEU A 430 18.60 -12.89 4.99
C LEU A 430 17.48 -13.93 4.86
N ILE A 431 17.36 -14.59 3.71
CA ILE A 431 16.35 -15.64 3.52
C ILE A 431 16.61 -16.82 4.47
N ASP A 432 17.87 -17.23 4.64
CA ASP A 432 18.23 -18.30 5.60
C ASP A 432 17.73 -17.96 7.01
N TYR A 433 17.85 -16.70 7.44
CA TYR A 433 17.29 -16.23 8.72
C TYR A 433 15.76 -16.19 8.74
N LEU A 434 15.12 -15.66 7.69
CA LEU A 434 13.66 -15.60 7.62
C LEU A 434 13.02 -17.00 7.71
N GLU A 435 13.64 -18.02 7.12
CA GLU A 435 13.16 -19.41 7.18
C GLU A 435 13.26 -20.04 8.58
N THR A 436 14.02 -19.44 9.50
CA THR A 436 14.05 -19.86 10.92
C THR A 436 12.87 -19.33 11.74
N LEU A 437 12.16 -18.32 11.23
CA LEU A 437 11.10 -17.65 11.96
C LEU A 437 9.77 -18.40 11.78
N PRO A 438 9.11 -18.86 12.86
CA PRO A 438 7.88 -19.64 12.78
C PRO A 438 6.70 -18.85 12.19
N ASP A 439 6.72 -17.52 12.33
CA ASP A 439 5.67 -16.63 11.85
C ASP A 439 5.80 -16.26 10.37
N ILE A 440 6.82 -16.78 9.67
CA ILE A 440 7.11 -16.49 8.26
C ILE A 440 6.81 -17.72 7.38
N ASP A 441 6.02 -17.53 6.32
CA ASP A 441 5.79 -18.57 5.31
C ASP A 441 6.97 -18.62 4.34
N ARG A 442 7.86 -19.59 4.55
CA ARG A 442 8.99 -19.89 3.65
C ARG A 442 8.61 -20.14 2.19
N ASN A 443 7.35 -20.48 1.90
CA ASN A 443 6.89 -20.68 0.54
C ASN A 443 6.35 -19.41 -0.13
N ALA A 444 6.36 -18.27 0.58
CA ALA A 444 5.76 -17.02 0.13
C ALA A 444 6.69 -15.82 0.42
N ILE A 445 7.89 -15.86 -0.15
CA ILE A 445 8.89 -14.79 -0.07
C ILE A 445 8.83 -13.93 -1.33
N GLY A 446 8.60 -12.64 -1.19
CA GLY A 446 8.67 -11.65 -2.27
C GLY A 446 9.83 -10.68 -2.09
N ILE A 447 10.16 -9.94 -3.15
CA ILE A 447 11.17 -8.87 -3.10
C ILE A 447 10.76 -7.66 -3.95
N ILE A 448 11.00 -6.46 -3.44
CA ILE A 448 10.80 -5.20 -4.18
C ILE A 448 11.80 -4.13 -3.78
N GLY A 449 12.35 -3.42 -4.76
CA GLY A 449 13.18 -2.25 -4.52
C GLY A 449 13.18 -1.29 -5.70
N GLN A 450 13.67 -0.07 -5.45
CA GLN A 450 13.74 1.01 -6.42
C GLN A 450 15.20 1.42 -6.68
N SER A 451 15.54 1.79 -7.92
CA SER A 451 16.89 2.20 -8.33
C SER A 451 17.93 1.11 -8.05
N LEU A 452 18.96 1.37 -7.24
CA LEU A 452 19.86 0.33 -6.68
C LEU A 452 19.06 -0.86 -6.13
N GLY A 453 18.01 -0.60 -5.34
CA GLY A 453 17.11 -1.62 -4.81
C GLY A 453 16.39 -2.42 -5.90
N GLY A 454 16.14 -1.82 -7.06
CA GLY A 454 15.55 -2.48 -8.23
C GLY A 454 16.51 -3.48 -8.86
N LYS A 455 17.79 -3.10 -9.02
CA LYS A 455 18.87 -4.00 -9.45
C LYS A 455 19.06 -5.13 -8.43
N MET A 456 19.10 -4.78 -7.15
CA MET A 456 19.18 -5.75 -6.05
C MET A 456 18.03 -6.78 -6.11
N SER A 457 16.80 -6.33 -6.32
CA SER A 457 15.62 -7.20 -6.42
C SER A 457 15.71 -8.18 -7.59
N LEU A 458 16.14 -7.72 -8.77
CA LEU A 458 16.32 -8.55 -9.95
C LEU A 458 17.35 -9.66 -9.70
N TYR A 459 18.53 -9.29 -9.22
CA TYR A 459 19.65 -10.21 -9.06
C TYR A 459 19.39 -11.24 -7.97
N ALA A 460 18.84 -10.82 -6.82
CA ALA A 460 18.47 -11.75 -5.75
C ALA A 460 17.41 -12.75 -6.23
N ALA A 461 16.34 -12.27 -6.90
CA ALA A 461 15.28 -13.15 -7.40
C ALA A 461 15.80 -14.14 -8.45
N ALA A 462 16.68 -13.71 -9.36
CA ALA A 462 17.26 -14.58 -10.37
C ALA A 462 18.17 -15.66 -9.74
N MET A 463 18.94 -15.29 -8.70
CA MET A 463 19.94 -16.16 -8.08
C MET A 463 19.40 -17.05 -6.96
N ASP A 464 18.25 -16.74 -6.36
CA ASP A 464 17.64 -17.56 -5.30
C ASP A 464 16.18 -17.94 -5.63
N ASP A 465 15.92 -19.25 -5.79
CA ASP A 465 14.62 -19.80 -6.19
C ASP A 465 13.57 -19.77 -5.06
N ARG A 466 13.96 -19.42 -3.82
CA ARG A 466 13.03 -19.24 -2.69
C ARG A 466 12.16 -17.99 -2.85
N ILE A 467 12.65 -16.95 -3.55
CA ILE A 467 11.87 -15.74 -3.86
C ILE A 467 10.81 -16.05 -4.92
N LYS A 468 9.52 -16.01 -4.58
CA LYS A 468 8.41 -16.42 -5.48
C LYS A 468 7.84 -15.32 -6.35
N ALA A 469 8.03 -14.06 -5.97
CA ALA A 469 7.62 -12.90 -6.74
C ALA A 469 8.62 -11.74 -6.56
N ALA A 470 8.92 -11.05 -7.65
CA ALA A 470 9.87 -9.94 -7.66
C ALA A 470 9.30 -8.73 -8.39
N VAL A 471 9.58 -7.55 -7.86
CA VAL A 471 9.35 -6.26 -8.51
C VAL A 471 10.66 -5.48 -8.55
N SER A 472 11.09 -5.09 -9.75
CA SER A 472 12.23 -4.20 -9.95
C SER A 472 11.72 -2.85 -10.43
N SER A 473 11.87 -1.81 -9.61
CA SER A 473 11.41 -0.46 -9.95
C SER A 473 12.56 0.45 -10.36
N GLU A 474 12.48 1.01 -11.57
CA GLU A 474 13.47 1.92 -12.15
C GLU A 474 14.94 1.44 -11.96
N PRO A 475 15.28 0.15 -12.18
CA PRO A 475 16.68 -0.30 -12.07
C PRO A 475 17.58 0.29 -13.18
N GLY A 476 17.02 0.82 -14.26
CA GLY A 476 17.69 0.94 -15.54
C GLY A 476 18.04 -0.46 -16.02
N ILE A 477 17.07 -1.18 -16.57
CA ILE A 477 17.18 -2.63 -16.81
C ILE A 477 18.28 -3.00 -17.80
N GLY A 478 18.69 -2.11 -18.70
CA GLY A 478 19.66 -2.44 -19.74
C GLY A 478 21.10 -2.14 -19.37
N LEU A 479 22.03 -3.06 -19.66
CA LEU A 479 23.47 -2.79 -19.57
C LEU A 479 23.91 -1.64 -20.49
N SER A 480 23.19 -1.45 -21.60
CA SER A 480 23.52 -0.44 -22.63
C SER A 480 23.09 0.99 -22.30
N PHE A 481 22.26 1.20 -21.29
CA PHE A 481 21.71 2.53 -20.97
C PHE A 481 21.62 2.81 -19.46
N SER A 482 22.22 1.97 -18.63
CA SER A 482 22.26 2.12 -17.18
C SER A 482 23.69 1.93 -16.70
N ASN A 483 23.98 2.48 -15.53
CA ASN A 483 25.30 2.55 -14.91
C ASN A 483 25.76 1.23 -14.25
N TYR A 484 25.64 0.08 -14.93
CA TYR A 484 26.09 -1.21 -14.36
C TYR A 484 27.62 -1.31 -14.23
N GLU A 485 28.36 -0.46 -14.92
CA GLU A 485 29.81 -0.30 -14.85
C GLU A 485 30.28 0.41 -13.58
N ASP A 486 29.39 1.00 -12.77
CA ASP A 486 29.78 1.53 -11.47
C ASP A 486 30.33 0.40 -10.58
N PHE A 487 31.36 0.72 -9.80
CA PHE A 487 32.17 -0.28 -9.10
C PHE A 487 31.42 -1.10 -8.04
N TRP A 488 30.33 -0.57 -7.51
CA TRP A 488 29.46 -1.28 -6.57
C TRP A 488 28.44 -2.21 -7.25
N TYR A 489 28.42 -2.25 -8.60
CA TYR A 489 27.62 -3.20 -9.38
C TYR A 489 28.48 -4.30 -9.99
N LEU A 490 28.94 -4.11 -11.24
CA LEU A 490 29.71 -5.07 -12.01
C LEU A 490 31.11 -4.54 -12.41
N ALA A 491 31.38 -3.25 -12.24
CA ALA A 491 32.67 -2.62 -12.57
C ALA A 491 33.10 -2.87 -14.03
N GLU A 492 34.40 -2.99 -14.31
CA GLU A 492 34.91 -3.24 -15.66
C GLU A 492 34.42 -4.54 -16.31
N ARG A 493 33.88 -5.49 -15.53
CA ARG A 493 33.42 -6.80 -16.04
C ARG A 493 32.30 -6.69 -17.06
N VAL A 494 31.55 -5.59 -17.07
CA VAL A 494 30.52 -5.31 -18.08
C VAL A 494 31.14 -5.32 -19.49
N ARG A 495 32.40 -4.90 -19.63
CA ARG A 495 33.10 -4.78 -20.93
C ARG A 495 33.51 -6.13 -21.51
N ASP A 496 33.67 -7.14 -20.67
CA ASP A 496 34.17 -8.46 -21.05
C ASP A 496 33.05 -9.52 -21.09
N LEU A 497 31.78 -9.09 -21.06
CA LEU A 497 30.65 -9.99 -21.11
C LEU A 497 30.53 -10.66 -22.48
N PRO A 498 30.18 -11.97 -22.54
CA PRO A 498 29.91 -12.63 -23.81
C PRO A 498 28.85 -11.88 -24.63
N PRO A 499 28.99 -11.78 -25.96
CA PRO A 499 28.02 -11.10 -26.81
C PRO A 499 26.59 -11.58 -26.57
N GLY A 500 25.65 -10.63 -26.51
CA GLY A 500 24.24 -10.91 -26.23
C GLY A 500 23.89 -11.10 -24.75
N THR A 501 24.87 -11.07 -23.83
CA THR A 501 24.58 -11.09 -22.39
C THR A 501 23.92 -9.79 -21.95
N ASP A 502 22.71 -9.88 -21.40
CA ASP A 502 22.04 -8.73 -20.76
C ASP A 502 20.98 -9.23 -19.76
N GLN A 503 20.32 -8.31 -19.06
CA GLN A 503 19.44 -8.59 -17.93
C GLN A 503 18.19 -9.43 -18.26
N HIS A 504 17.79 -9.52 -19.54
CA HIS A 504 16.74 -10.43 -19.99
C HIS A 504 17.01 -11.90 -19.60
N GLU A 505 18.27 -12.33 -19.53
CA GLU A 505 18.66 -13.67 -19.04
C GLU A 505 18.30 -13.88 -17.56
N LEU A 506 18.52 -12.87 -16.71
CA LEU A 506 18.13 -12.91 -15.30
C LEU A 506 16.60 -12.98 -15.17
N ILE A 507 15.86 -12.24 -16.00
CA ILE A 507 14.39 -12.32 -16.04
C ILE A 507 13.95 -13.74 -16.46
N GLY A 508 14.63 -14.33 -17.45
CA GLY A 508 14.41 -15.72 -17.87
C GLY A 508 14.71 -16.74 -16.78
N MET A 509 15.74 -16.51 -15.96
CA MET A 509 16.05 -17.35 -14.79
C MET A 509 14.97 -17.29 -13.70
N ILE A 510 14.29 -16.15 -13.53
CA ILE A 510 13.19 -15.99 -12.56
C ILE A 510 11.98 -16.84 -12.94
N ALA A 511 11.72 -17.06 -14.24
CA ALA A 511 10.59 -17.87 -14.69
C ALA A 511 10.54 -19.24 -13.96
N PRO A 512 9.37 -19.85 -13.72
CA PRO A 512 8.03 -19.33 -13.90
C PRO A 512 7.54 -18.49 -12.70
N ARG A 513 8.46 -18.03 -11.83
CA ARG A 513 8.14 -17.16 -10.69
C ARG A 513 7.82 -15.77 -11.22
N ALA A 514 7.03 -14.99 -10.49
CA ALA A 514 6.49 -13.76 -11.02
C ALA A 514 7.52 -12.63 -11.04
N PHE A 515 7.67 -11.95 -12.18
CA PHE A 515 8.54 -10.78 -12.34
C PHE A 515 7.78 -9.58 -12.91
N LEU A 516 7.92 -8.43 -12.27
CA LEU A 516 7.39 -7.16 -12.75
C LEU A 516 8.51 -6.12 -12.82
N LEU A 517 8.65 -5.48 -13.98
CA LEU A 517 9.39 -4.24 -14.13
C LEU A 517 8.46 -3.04 -13.91
N ILE A 518 8.92 -2.04 -13.17
CA ILE A 518 8.30 -0.71 -13.12
C ILE A 518 9.29 0.28 -13.71
N GLY A 519 8.83 1.13 -14.62
CA GLY A 519 9.63 2.17 -15.27
C GLY A 519 8.93 3.52 -15.23
N GLY A 520 9.68 4.58 -15.51
CA GLY A 520 9.29 5.95 -15.23
C GLY A 520 9.86 6.97 -16.18
N GLU A 521 10.58 6.59 -17.24
CA GLU A 521 11.25 7.46 -18.23
C GLU A 521 12.53 8.16 -17.74
N SER A 522 13.00 7.87 -16.52
CA SER A 522 14.33 8.32 -16.09
C SER A 522 15.40 7.30 -16.43
N ALA A 523 15.28 6.07 -15.92
CA ALA A 523 16.19 4.98 -16.22
C ALA A 523 15.54 3.95 -17.17
N ASP A 524 14.27 3.62 -16.94
CA ASP A 524 13.50 2.68 -17.77
C ASP A 524 12.40 3.41 -18.53
N ASN A 525 12.48 3.38 -19.86
CA ASN A 525 11.46 3.89 -20.78
C ASN A 525 10.85 2.74 -21.60
N ASP A 526 10.11 3.06 -22.65
CA ASP A 526 9.48 2.02 -23.47
C ASP A 526 10.47 1.03 -24.12
N LYS A 527 11.76 1.40 -24.30
CA LYS A 527 12.79 0.46 -24.78
C LYS A 527 13.02 -0.70 -23.83
N SER A 528 12.66 -0.58 -22.56
CA SER A 528 12.72 -1.67 -21.59
C SER A 528 11.77 -2.84 -21.94
N TRP A 529 10.77 -2.63 -22.82
CA TRP A 529 9.97 -3.73 -23.39
C TRP A 529 10.80 -4.75 -24.15
N HIS A 530 11.95 -4.36 -24.74
CA HIS A 530 12.84 -5.32 -25.42
C HIS A 530 13.29 -6.46 -24.50
N TYR A 531 13.53 -6.16 -23.23
CA TYR A 531 14.00 -7.13 -22.23
C TYR A 531 12.88 -8.08 -21.82
N ILE A 532 11.68 -7.53 -21.64
CA ILE A 532 10.47 -8.29 -21.33
C ILE A 532 10.15 -9.24 -22.47
N ASN A 533 10.17 -8.74 -23.72
CA ASN A 533 9.89 -9.53 -24.90
C ASN A 533 10.95 -10.60 -25.14
N ALA A 534 12.23 -10.32 -24.90
CA ALA A 534 13.31 -11.29 -25.04
C ALA A 534 13.21 -12.44 -24.01
N ALA A 535 12.70 -12.16 -22.80
CA ALA A 535 12.51 -13.17 -21.74
C ALA A 535 11.17 -13.92 -21.83
N ARG A 536 10.14 -13.33 -22.45
CA ARG A 536 8.77 -13.85 -22.52
C ARG A 536 8.65 -15.30 -23.07
N PRO A 537 9.41 -15.74 -24.09
CA PRO A 537 9.34 -17.11 -24.59
C PRO A 537 9.62 -18.16 -23.52
N VAL A 538 10.45 -17.86 -22.50
CA VAL A 538 10.72 -18.78 -21.39
C VAL A 538 9.48 -18.95 -20.51
N TYR A 539 8.74 -17.86 -20.25
CA TYR A 539 7.49 -17.91 -19.50
C TYR A 539 6.38 -18.64 -20.25
N GLU A 540 6.28 -18.44 -21.57
CA GLU A 540 5.34 -19.14 -22.45
C GLU A 540 5.60 -20.65 -22.46
N ARG A 541 6.85 -21.06 -22.69
CA ARG A 541 7.26 -22.48 -22.71
C ARG A 541 6.98 -23.18 -21.38
N LEU A 542 7.08 -22.45 -20.27
CA LEU A 542 6.79 -22.97 -18.92
C LEU A 542 5.31 -22.87 -18.53
N GLY A 543 4.41 -22.47 -19.44
CA GLY A 543 2.97 -22.43 -19.20
C GLY A 543 2.49 -21.25 -18.34
N HIS A 544 3.30 -20.21 -18.17
CA HIS A 544 3.01 -19.06 -17.31
C HIS A 544 3.23 -17.69 -18.00
N PRO A 545 2.66 -17.44 -19.19
CA PRO A 545 2.96 -16.27 -20.02
C PRO A 545 2.63 -14.92 -19.38
N ARG A 546 1.75 -14.90 -18.38
CA ARG A 546 1.28 -13.69 -17.69
C ARG A 546 2.06 -13.35 -16.43
N ARG A 547 3.01 -14.20 -16.00
CA ARG A 547 3.85 -13.98 -14.81
C ARG A 547 5.07 -13.10 -15.06
N ILE A 548 5.11 -12.43 -16.21
CA ILE A 548 6.08 -11.42 -16.58
C ILE A 548 5.32 -10.18 -17.04
N GLY A 549 5.70 -9.00 -16.56
CA GLY A 549 5.03 -7.74 -16.92
C GLY A 549 5.94 -6.53 -16.82
N TYR A 550 5.48 -5.43 -17.41
CA TYR A 550 6.10 -4.13 -17.32
C TYR A 550 5.03 -3.03 -17.28
N PHE A 551 5.15 -2.13 -16.30
CA PHE A 551 4.35 -0.91 -16.22
C PHE A 551 5.28 0.31 -16.24
N ASN A 552 5.11 1.15 -17.27
CA ASN A 552 5.83 2.42 -17.40
C ASN A 552 4.91 3.59 -17.02
N HIS A 553 5.18 4.23 -15.89
CA HIS A 553 4.37 5.32 -15.35
C HIS A 553 4.73 6.71 -15.90
N ARG A 554 5.87 6.84 -16.61
CA ARG A 554 6.29 8.04 -17.34
C ARG A 554 6.39 9.35 -16.56
N GLN A 555 6.77 9.28 -15.27
CA GLN A 555 6.79 10.45 -14.38
C GLN A 555 8.13 10.65 -13.65
N GLY A 556 9.22 10.17 -14.25
CA GLY A 556 10.58 10.27 -13.74
C GLY A 556 11.00 9.11 -12.84
N HIS A 557 12.10 9.31 -12.11
CA HIS A 557 12.80 8.24 -11.38
C HIS A 557 12.05 7.71 -10.15
N THR A 558 11.21 8.56 -9.54
CA THR A 558 10.45 8.21 -8.35
C THR A 558 9.16 7.50 -8.78
N PRO A 559 8.85 6.30 -8.25
CA PRO A 559 7.63 5.60 -8.60
C PRO A 559 6.41 6.44 -8.22
N THR A 560 5.40 6.44 -9.07
CA THR A 560 4.11 7.05 -8.76
C THR A 560 3.36 6.21 -7.72
N PRO A 561 2.36 6.78 -7.04
CA PRO A 561 1.47 5.99 -6.18
C PRO A 561 0.80 4.84 -6.92
N GLU A 562 0.44 5.03 -8.20
CA GLU A 562 -0.03 3.95 -9.08
C GLU A 562 0.97 2.81 -9.16
N ALA A 563 2.22 3.14 -9.48
CA ALA A 563 3.27 2.16 -9.65
C ALA A 563 3.55 1.41 -8.35
N ALA A 564 3.57 2.12 -7.20
CA ALA A 564 3.71 1.51 -5.88
C ALA A 564 2.55 0.55 -5.55
N ARG A 565 1.29 0.99 -5.77
CA ARG A 565 0.10 0.16 -5.61
C ARG A 565 0.14 -1.09 -6.49
N LEU A 566 0.39 -0.91 -7.79
CA LEU A 566 0.47 -2.00 -8.77
C LEU A 566 1.59 -3.00 -8.41
N SER A 567 2.70 -2.51 -7.84
CA SER A 567 3.78 -3.36 -7.36
C SER A 567 3.35 -4.22 -6.18
N MET A 568 2.63 -3.64 -5.21
CA MET A 568 2.11 -4.40 -4.07
C MET A 568 1.00 -5.38 -4.47
N GLU A 569 0.12 -4.99 -5.40
CA GLU A 569 -0.89 -5.88 -5.97
C GLU A 569 -0.26 -7.08 -6.69
N TRP A 570 0.83 -6.85 -7.42
CA TRP A 570 1.63 -7.91 -8.02
C TRP A 570 2.16 -8.90 -6.98
N LEU A 571 2.83 -8.40 -5.95
CA LEU A 571 3.32 -9.24 -4.86
C LEU A 571 2.16 -10.00 -4.18
N ALA A 572 1.06 -9.31 -3.87
CA ALA A 572 -0.09 -9.93 -3.22
C ALA A 572 -0.72 -11.04 -4.06
N ARG A 573 -0.83 -10.86 -5.38
CA ARG A 573 -1.38 -11.85 -6.31
C ARG A 573 -0.62 -13.17 -6.27
N PHE A 574 0.69 -13.13 -6.07
CA PHE A 574 1.59 -14.28 -6.21
C PHE A 574 2.09 -14.86 -4.88
N LEU A 575 2.03 -14.08 -3.80
CA LEU A 575 2.48 -14.53 -2.47
C LEU A 575 1.32 -14.95 -1.57
N ARG A 576 0.14 -14.35 -1.71
CA ARG A 576 -1.03 -14.82 -0.96
C ARG A 576 -1.50 -16.13 -1.58
N ARG A 577 -1.66 -17.15 -0.74
CA ARG A 577 -2.30 -18.40 -1.15
C ARG A 577 -3.73 -18.07 -1.56
N GLN A 578 -4.10 -18.45 -2.79
CA GLN A 578 -5.48 -18.36 -3.26
C GLN A 578 -6.36 -19.41 -2.60
#